data_AF-A0A3A5VI62-F1
#
_entry.id   AF-A0A3A5VI62-F1
#
_cell.length_a   1.000
_cell.length_b   1.000
_cell.length_c   1.000
_cell.angle_alpha   90.00
_cell.angle_beta   90.00
_cell.angle_gamma   90.00
#
_symmetry.space_group_name_H-M   'P 1'
#
loop_
_entity.id
_entity.type
_entity.pdbx_description
1 polymer ?
#
loop_
_entity_poly.entity_id
_entity_poly.type
_entity_poly.pdbx_seq_one_letter_code
_entity_poly.pdbx_strand_id
1 'polypeptide(L)'
;MKRIAPLIGLLFLSSVFIAGSVQGHSADTFTVVIKESGLTPGSSQITYNDSVVWHNTDSRENITHRIVFDFDGDGLFNGSDDWDSGELVSECDTTSNNSTENNSESECSVTFLVWFNGTWGSGEYAYQDMLSDGTVLNGTVLVVEDVHVENSTSPAIGSSFGAVETNGGDPDVEENTEEDGLRRMLLLVGAGSGLGAAGLLVLLLMRRS
;
A
#
# COMPACT_ATOMS: atom_id res chain seq x y z
N MET A 1 15.17 -28.73 -47.11
CA MET A 1 13.95 -28.10 -46.54
C MET A 1 13.28 -28.94 -45.44
N LYS A 2 13.09 -30.26 -45.60
CA LYS A 2 12.37 -31.11 -44.61
C LYS A 2 13.00 -31.26 -43.20
N ARG A 3 14.30 -30.99 -43.02
CA ARG A 3 14.99 -31.13 -41.71
C ARG A 3 15.08 -29.84 -40.88
N ILE A 4 14.64 -28.71 -41.44
CA ILE A 4 14.68 -27.40 -40.78
C ILE A 4 13.34 -27.12 -40.07
N ALA A 5 12.25 -27.67 -40.59
CA ALA A 5 10.91 -27.59 -40.01
C ALA A 5 10.80 -28.05 -38.53
N PRO A 6 11.39 -29.19 -38.09
CA PRO A 6 11.30 -29.59 -36.69
C PRO A 6 12.11 -28.69 -35.76
N LEU A 7 13.18 -28.07 -36.27
CA LEU A 7 14.07 -27.20 -35.47
C LEU A 7 13.44 -25.82 -35.27
N ILE A 8 12.75 -25.29 -36.28
CA ILE A 8 11.92 -24.09 -36.17
C ILE A 8 10.74 -24.35 -35.22
N GLY A 9 10.10 -25.53 -35.32
CA GLY A 9 9.02 -25.92 -34.41
C GLY A 9 9.48 -26.00 -32.95
N LEU A 10 10.67 -26.55 -32.68
CA LEU A 10 11.24 -26.60 -31.34
C LEU A 10 11.57 -25.21 -30.78
N LEU A 11 12.06 -24.30 -31.64
CA LEU A 11 12.35 -22.91 -31.27
C LEU A 11 11.06 -22.16 -30.87
N PHE A 12 9.98 -22.29 -31.66
CA PHE A 12 8.68 -21.70 -31.34
C PHE A 12 8.04 -22.33 -30.08
N LEU A 13 8.21 -23.64 -29.88
CA LEU A 13 7.70 -24.29 -28.68
C LEU A 13 8.48 -23.86 -27.43
N SER A 14 9.79 -23.61 -27.56
CA SER A 14 10.61 -23.09 -26.46
C SER A 14 10.27 -21.65 -26.06
N SER A 15 9.82 -20.82 -27.00
CA SER A 15 9.41 -19.43 -26.68
C SER A 15 8.10 -19.33 -25.89
N VAL A 16 7.24 -20.36 -25.92
CA VAL A 16 5.97 -20.37 -25.17
C VAL A 16 6.19 -20.65 -23.68
N PHE A 17 7.30 -21.30 -23.30
CA PHE A 17 7.61 -21.62 -21.91
C PHE A 17 8.33 -20.49 -21.13
N ILE A 18 8.58 -19.35 -21.76
CA ILE A 18 9.24 -18.17 -21.14
C ILE A 18 8.22 -17.06 -20.86
N ALA A 19 6.91 -17.33 -20.95
CA ALA A 19 5.91 -16.40 -20.46
C ALA A 19 5.94 -16.40 -18.91
N GLY A 20 6.87 -15.61 -18.34
CA GLY A 20 6.82 -15.26 -16.93
C GLY A 20 5.50 -14.54 -16.64
N SER A 21 4.87 -14.88 -15.52
CA SER A 21 3.81 -14.10 -14.93
C SER A 21 4.38 -12.73 -14.58
N VAL A 22 4.11 -11.72 -15.42
CA VAL A 22 4.31 -10.33 -15.02
C VAL A 22 3.05 -9.93 -14.27
N GLN A 23 3.08 -10.09 -12.95
CA GLN A 23 2.06 -9.54 -12.08
C GLN A 23 2.57 -8.17 -11.64
N GLY A 24 2.12 -7.12 -12.33
CA GLY A 24 2.45 -5.75 -11.98
C GLY A 24 1.48 -5.22 -10.94
N HIS A 25 1.97 -4.47 -9.95
CA HIS A 25 1.08 -3.61 -9.18
C HIS A 25 0.50 -2.52 -10.10
N SER A 26 -0.69 -2.03 -9.76
CA SER A 26 -1.28 -0.89 -10.48
C SER A 26 -0.69 0.40 -9.94
N ALA A 27 -0.26 1.29 -10.82
CA ALA A 27 0.29 2.59 -10.43
C ALA A 27 -0.66 3.36 -9.49
N ASP A 28 -0.11 3.84 -8.37
CA ASP A 28 -0.80 4.58 -7.33
C ASP A 28 -0.19 5.98 -7.13
N THR A 29 -0.89 6.83 -6.38
CA THR A 29 -0.43 8.17 -6.00
C THR A 29 -0.35 8.28 -4.49
N PHE A 30 0.87 8.38 -3.98
CA PHE A 30 1.13 8.58 -2.56
C PHE A 30 1.09 10.07 -2.20
N THR A 31 0.31 10.44 -1.19
CA THR A 31 0.18 11.85 -0.76
C THR A 31 1.09 12.15 0.43
N VAL A 32 1.94 13.16 0.28
CA VAL A 32 2.63 13.85 1.38
C VAL A 32 1.88 15.13 1.70
N VAL A 33 1.38 15.26 2.92
CA VAL A 33 0.70 16.47 3.37
C VAL A 33 1.71 17.41 3.99
N ILE A 34 1.82 18.62 3.45
CA ILE A 34 2.62 19.71 4.00
C ILE A 34 1.74 20.46 4.99
N LYS A 35 2.22 20.60 6.23
CA LYS A 35 1.54 21.27 7.34
C LYS A 35 2.49 22.24 8.02
N GLU A 36 1.93 23.12 8.84
CA GLU A 36 2.72 23.96 9.77
C GLU A 36 3.66 23.13 10.65
N SER A 37 3.21 21.96 11.12
CA SER A 37 4.04 21.05 11.95
C SER A 37 5.11 20.29 11.16
N GLY A 38 5.14 20.43 9.83
CA GLY A 38 6.04 19.76 8.91
C GLY A 38 5.38 18.69 8.04
N LEU A 39 6.23 17.95 7.31
CA LEU A 39 5.84 16.94 6.31
C LEU A 39 5.20 15.71 6.97
N THR A 40 4.04 15.29 6.47
CA THR A 40 3.34 14.08 6.94
C THR A 40 3.03 13.13 5.77
N PRO A 41 3.69 11.97 5.67
CA PRO A 41 4.88 11.58 6.43
C PRO A 41 6.13 12.34 5.94
N GLY A 42 7.16 12.45 6.79
CA GLY A 42 8.46 12.98 6.39
C GLY A 42 9.29 11.99 5.56
N SER A 43 8.94 10.70 5.61
CA SER A 43 9.53 9.67 4.73
C SER A 43 8.42 8.79 4.17
N SER A 44 8.44 8.57 2.86
CA SER A 44 7.52 7.70 2.14
C SER A 44 8.26 6.57 1.46
N GLN A 45 7.57 5.43 1.31
CA GLN A 45 8.03 4.32 0.48
C GLN A 45 6.96 4.05 -0.57
N ILE A 46 7.35 4.03 -1.84
CA ILE A 46 6.48 3.77 -2.99
C ILE A 46 7.13 2.73 -3.91
N THR A 47 6.35 2.16 -4.82
CA THR A 47 6.86 1.20 -5.81
C THR A 47 7.19 1.93 -7.11
N TYR A 48 8.19 1.46 -7.85
CA TYR A 48 8.52 2.01 -9.17
C TYR A 48 7.30 1.99 -10.12
N ASN A 49 7.04 3.09 -10.83
CA ASN A 49 5.81 3.45 -11.56
C ASN A 49 4.70 4.12 -10.75
N ASP A 50 4.87 4.31 -9.44
CA ASP A 50 3.99 5.16 -8.64
C ASP A 50 4.32 6.66 -8.80
N SER A 51 3.48 7.49 -8.23
CA SER A 51 3.65 8.94 -8.15
C SER A 51 3.58 9.41 -6.70
N VAL A 52 4.25 10.53 -6.40
CA VAL A 52 4.09 11.24 -5.13
C VAL A 52 3.48 12.60 -5.40
N VAL A 53 2.46 12.96 -4.62
CA VAL A 53 1.88 14.31 -4.62
C VAL A 53 2.11 14.96 -3.26
N TRP A 54 2.69 16.15 -3.28
CA TRP A 54 2.77 17.02 -2.12
C TRP A 54 1.56 17.95 -2.14
N HIS A 55 0.85 18.05 -1.02
CA HIS A 55 -0.33 18.91 -0.90
C HIS A 55 -0.15 19.88 0.26
N ASN A 56 -0.16 21.18 -0.04
CA ASN A 56 -0.04 22.21 0.97
C ASN A 56 -1.36 22.42 1.72
N THR A 57 -1.30 22.25 3.04
CA THR A 57 -2.41 22.49 3.97
C THR A 57 -2.03 23.44 5.11
N ASP A 58 -0.87 24.10 4.99
CA ASP A 58 -0.39 25.07 5.98
C ASP A 58 -1.19 26.38 5.90
N SER A 59 -2.06 26.62 6.87
CA SER A 59 -2.92 27.80 6.89
C SER A 59 -2.27 29.07 7.46
N ARG A 60 -0.96 29.07 7.73
CA ARG A 60 -0.24 30.27 8.19
C ARG A 60 -0.24 31.36 7.12
N GLU A 61 -0.52 32.59 7.53
CA GLU A 61 -0.53 33.74 6.60
C GLU A 61 0.88 34.03 6.05
N ASN A 62 0.96 34.26 4.73
CA ASN A 62 2.20 34.58 4.01
C ASN A 62 3.30 33.50 4.08
N ILE A 63 2.95 32.27 4.43
CA ILE A 63 3.84 31.12 4.33
C ILE A 63 3.54 30.37 3.04
N THR A 64 4.56 30.25 2.19
CA THR A 64 4.55 29.40 1.01
C THR A 64 5.60 28.33 1.15
N HIS A 65 5.38 27.20 0.49
CA HIS A 65 6.26 26.04 0.50
C HIS A 65 6.82 25.79 -0.88
N ARG A 66 8.03 25.26 -0.98
CA ARG A 66 8.66 24.93 -2.27
C ARG A 66 9.38 23.60 -2.12
N ILE A 67 8.88 22.58 -2.80
CA ILE A 67 9.45 21.24 -2.83
C ILE A 67 10.53 21.18 -3.90
N VAL A 68 11.74 20.86 -3.47
CA VAL A 68 12.92 20.81 -4.33
C VAL A 68 13.78 19.59 -4.04
N PHE A 69 14.47 19.10 -5.05
CA PHE A 69 15.70 18.33 -4.88
C PHE A 69 16.66 18.53 -6.02
N ASP A 70 17.88 18.35 -5.62
CA ASP A 70 19.10 18.66 -6.31
C ASP A 70 19.80 17.32 -6.53
N PHE A 71 19.78 16.86 -7.77
CA PHE A 71 20.32 15.55 -8.13
C PHE A 71 21.84 15.55 -8.22
N ASP A 72 22.44 16.65 -8.67
CA ASP A 72 23.88 16.75 -8.88
C ASP A 72 24.63 17.40 -7.70
N GLY A 73 23.90 17.94 -6.73
CA GLY A 73 24.40 18.47 -5.47
C GLY A 73 25.03 19.86 -5.57
N ASP A 74 24.72 20.63 -6.63
CA ASP A 74 25.32 21.94 -6.86
C ASP A 74 24.63 23.09 -6.10
N GLY A 75 23.51 22.79 -5.43
CA GLY A 75 22.71 23.73 -4.65
C GLY A 75 21.78 24.60 -5.50
N LEU A 76 21.67 24.34 -6.79
CA LEU A 76 20.67 24.88 -7.70
C LEU A 76 19.60 23.80 -7.95
N PHE A 77 18.44 24.24 -8.43
CA PHE A 77 17.29 23.35 -8.71
C PHE A 77 16.82 23.57 -10.16
N ASN A 78 17.77 23.67 -11.08
CA ASN A 78 17.52 24.06 -12.48
C ASN A 78 18.11 23.09 -13.51
N GLY A 79 18.68 21.98 -13.04
CA GLY A 79 19.15 20.87 -13.84
C GLY A 79 18.01 20.11 -14.52
N SER A 80 18.34 19.35 -15.56
CA SER A 80 17.39 18.47 -16.24
C SER A 80 16.87 17.33 -15.36
N ASP A 81 17.68 16.96 -14.38
CA ASP A 81 17.40 15.92 -13.39
C ASP A 81 17.13 16.54 -12.01
N ASP A 82 16.76 17.82 -11.95
CA ASP A 82 16.21 18.45 -10.75
C ASP A 82 14.69 18.58 -10.86
N TRP A 83 14.07 18.79 -9.73
CA TRP A 83 12.65 19.09 -9.61
C TRP A 83 12.46 20.30 -8.69
N ASP A 84 11.53 21.17 -9.09
CA ASP A 84 11.17 22.38 -8.37
C ASP A 84 9.67 22.61 -8.55
N SER A 85 8.94 22.63 -7.45
CA SER A 85 7.49 22.84 -7.47
C SER A 85 7.08 24.27 -7.80
N GLY A 86 8.01 25.24 -7.72
CA GLY A 86 7.64 26.63 -7.52
C GLY A 86 6.95 26.84 -6.16
N GLU A 87 6.36 28.01 -5.95
CA GLU A 87 5.67 28.31 -4.69
C GLU A 87 4.31 27.61 -4.60
N LEU A 88 4.14 26.85 -3.52
CA LEU A 88 2.91 26.20 -3.12
C LEU A 88 2.21 27.02 -2.05
N VAL A 89 1.00 27.48 -2.35
CA VAL A 89 0.13 28.17 -1.39
C VAL A 89 -0.88 27.20 -0.79
N SER A 90 -1.52 27.59 0.31
CA SER A 90 -2.46 26.73 1.04
C SER A 90 -3.84 26.66 0.42
N GLU A 91 -4.25 27.75 -0.22
CA GLU A 91 -5.50 27.84 -0.96
C GLU A 91 -5.34 28.83 -2.11
N CYS A 92 -6.00 28.54 -3.22
CA CYS A 92 -6.10 29.46 -4.34
C CYS A 92 -7.45 30.17 -4.30
N ASP A 93 -7.44 31.49 -4.44
CA ASP A 93 -8.65 32.29 -4.54
C ASP A 93 -9.41 31.93 -5.83
N THR A 94 -10.36 30.99 -5.73
CA THR A 94 -11.24 30.60 -6.85
C THR A 94 -12.29 31.65 -7.20
N THR A 95 -12.26 32.81 -6.55
CA THR A 95 -13.25 33.89 -6.72
C THR A 95 -12.88 34.86 -7.85
N SER A 96 -11.68 34.77 -8.43
CA SER A 96 -11.31 35.53 -9.62
C SER A 96 -11.83 34.87 -10.91
N ASN A 97 -13.07 35.26 -11.24
CA ASN A 97 -13.66 35.28 -12.58
C ASN A 97 -13.93 33.94 -13.29
N ASN A 98 -15.22 33.64 -13.36
CA ASN A 98 -15.88 33.08 -14.55
C ASN A 98 -15.72 34.05 -15.76
N SER A 99 -14.49 34.30 -16.20
CA SER A 99 -14.20 34.92 -17.49
C SER A 99 -13.35 33.97 -18.31
N THR A 100 -14.00 33.33 -19.27
CA THR A 100 -13.38 33.06 -20.56
C THR A 100 -12.56 34.28 -20.97
N GLU A 101 -11.27 34.09 -21.26
CA GLU A 101 -10.26 35.09 -21.65
C GLU A 101 -9.29 35.51 -20.54
N ASN A 102 -8.20 34.74 -20.44
CA ASN A 102 -6.83 35.25 -20.35
C ASN A 102 -6.61 36.44 -19.39
N ASN A 103 -6.72 36.20 -18.08
CA ASN A 103 -6.03 37.02 -17.09
C ASN A 103 -4.79 36.27 -16.62
N SER A 104 -3.67 36.96 -16.66
CA SER A 104 -2.37 36.57 -16.12
C SER A 104 -2.42 36.52 -14.59
N GLU A 105 -3.20 35.60 -14.06
CA GLU A 105 -3.25 35.30 -12.64
C GLU A 105 -1.99 34.48 -12.32
N SER A 106 -1.21 34.97 -11.36
CA SER A 106 -0.09 34.27 -10.75
C SER A 106 -0.37 32.78 -10.63
N GLU A 107 0.53 31.93 -11.11
CA GLU A 107 0.43 30.46 -11.07
C GLU A 107 0.22 30.00 -9.62
N CYS A 108 -1.04 29.92 -9.21
CA CYS A 108 -1.42 29.53 -7.88
C CYS A 108 -1.48 28.01 -7.84
N SER A 109 -0.49 27.40 -7.18
CA SER A 109 -0.38 25.94 -7.05
C SER A 109 -0.53 25.53 -5.60
N VAL A 110 -1.38 24.55 -5.31
CA VAL A 110 -1.55 23.97 -3.95
C VAL A 110 -0.87 22.60 -3.85
N THR A 111 -0.66 21.95 -5.00
CA THR A 111 -0.10 20.61 -5.10
C THR A 111 1.05 20.56 -6.09
N PHE A 112 2.02 19.70 -5.80
CA PHE A 112 3.09 19.32 -6.73
C PHE A 112 3.11 17.81 -6.89
N LEU A 113 3.21 17.30 -8.13
CA LEU A 113 3.14 15.87 -8.41
C LEU A 113 4.35 15.43 -9.22
N VAL A 114 4.93 14.30 -8.81
CA VAL A 114 6.09 13.71 -9.49
C VAL A 114 5.83 12.23 -9.74
N TRP A 115 6.11 11.82 -10.97
CA TRP A 115 6.01 10.43 -11.41
C TRP A 115 7.36 9.74 -11.30
N PHE A 116 7.41 8.61 -10.61
CA PHE A 116 8.62 7.79 -10.52
C PHE A 116 8.62 6.70 -11.58
N ASN A 117 8.69 7.14 -12.84
CA ASN A 117 8.86 6.28 -14.00
C ASN A 117 9.92 6.84 -14.96
N GLY A 118 10.54 5.97 -15.76
CA GLY A 118 11.46 6.39 -16.82
C GLY A 118 12.72 7.06 -16.28
N THR A 119 12.77 8.40 -16.30
CA THR A 119 13.88 9.22 -15.79
C THR A 119 14.16 8.95 -14.31
N TRP A 120 13.11 8.73 -13.53
CA TRP A 120 13.19 8.50 -12.09
C TRP A 120 12.97 7.02 -11.79
N GLY A 121 14.05 6.35 -11.38
CA GLY A 121 14.11 4.91 -11.12
C GLY A 121 13.89 4.52 -9.66
N SER A 122 14.26 3.28 -9.33
CA SER A 122 14.39 2.83 -7.95
C SER A 122 15.55 3.54 -7.27
N GLY A 123 15.36 3.95 -6.02
CA GLY A 123 16.34 4.76 -5.30
C GLY A 123 15.77 5.53 -4.12
N GLU A 124 16.64 6.24 -3.43
CA GLU A 124 16.30 7.12 -2.33
C GLU A 124 16.44 8.57 -2.79
N TYR A 125 15.37 9.34 -2.65
CA TYR A 125 15.27 10.73 -3.09
C TYR A 125 15.11 11.63 -1.86
N ALA A 126 16.20 12.24 -1.42
CA ALA A 126 16.23 13.16 -0.28
C ALA A 126 15.91 14.59 -0.73
N TYR A 127 14.69 15.06 -0.48
CA TYR A 127 14.21 16.36 -0.93
C TYR A 127 14.07 17.34 0.22
N GLN A 128 13.91 18.60 -0.14
CA GLN A 128 13.72 19.71 0.80
C GLN A 128 12.38 20.38 0.54
N ASP A 129 11.71 20.76 1.62
CA ASP A 129 10.62 21.72 1.63
C ASP A 129 11.17 23.04 2.18
N MET A 130 11.28 24.03 1.29
CA MET A 130 11.77 25.36 1.59
C MET A 130 10.59 26.30 1.83
N LEU A 131 10.48 26.81 3.05
CA LEU A 131 9.45 27.77 3.43
C LEU A 131 9.91 29.19 3.06
N SER A 132 8.95 30.06 2.75
CA SER A 132 9.20 31.48 2.47
C SER A 132 9.85 32.24 3.65
N ASP A 133 9.74 31.73 4.88
CA ASP A 133 10.39 32.28 6.08
C ASP A 133 11.86 31.87 6.25
N GLY A 134 12.39 31.03 5.35
CA GLY A 134 13.76 30.51 5.35
C GLY A 134 13.94 29.21 6.12
N THR A 135 12.88 28.65 6.72
CA THR A 135 12.90 27.31 7.30
C THR A 135 13.04 26.26 6.21
N VAL A 136 13.86 25.25 6.45
CA VAL A 136 14.03 24.11 5.54
C VAL A 136 13.70 22.83 6.27
N LEU A 137 12.77 22.05 5.72
CA LEU A 137 12.42 20.72 6.20
C LEU A 137 12.93 19.68 5.22
N ASN A 138 13.44 18.55 5.72
CA ASN A 138 13.92 17.47 4.87
C ASN A 138 12.87 16.36 4.81
N GLY A 139 12.70 15.80 3.62
CA GLY A 139 11.90 14.61 3.41
C GLY A 139 12.61 13.59 2.54
N THR A 140 12.10 12.36 2.54
CA THR A 140 12.69 11.27 1.77
C THR A 140 11.61 10.47 1.07
N VAL A 141 11.79 10.20 -0.23
CA VAL A 141 11.00 9.21 -0.96
C VAL A 141 11.89 8.01 -1.26
N LEU A 142 11.51 6.84 -0.78
CA LEU A 142 12.16 5.57 -1.10
C LEU A 142 11.34 4.85 -2.18
N VAL A 143 11.91 4.73 -3.38
CA VAL A 143 11.31 4.01 -4.51
C VAL A 143 11.89 2.61 -4.55
N VAL A 144 11.05 1.61 -4.28
CA VAL A 144 11.43 0.20 -4.35
C VAL A 144 11.02 -0.42 -5.68
N GLU A 145 11.78 -1.39 -6.16
CA GLU A 145 11.38 -2.17 -7.33
C GLU A 145 10.15 -3.01 -7.02
N ASP A 146 9.33 -3.24 -8.05
CA ASP A 146 8.16 -4.10 -7.97
C ASP A 146 8.60 -5.59 -7.95
N VAL A 147 9.06 -6.06 -6.79
CA VAL A 147 9.55 -7.44 -6.62
C VAL A 147 8.44 -8.32 -6.04
N HIS A 148 7.74 -9.02 -6.91
CA HIS A 148 6.82 -10.07 -6.52
C HIS A 148 7.55 -11.42 -6.43
N VAL A 149 7.76 -11.91 -5.20
CA VAL A 149 8.22 -13.29 -4.97
C VAL A 149 7.03 -14.24 -5.04
N GLU A 150 6.92 -14.97 -6.16
CA GLU A 150 5.94 -16.07 -6.37
C GLU A 150 6.00 -17.15 -5.28
N ASN A 151 7.15 -17.28 -4.59
CA ASN A 151 7.34 -18.20 -3.47
C ASN A 151 7.23 -17.51 -2.10
N SER A 152 6.55 -16.36 -2.03
CA SER A 152 6.11 -15.83 -0.75
C SER A 152 5.31 -16.93 -0.07
N THR A 153 5.77 -17.37 1.10
CA THR A 153 5.06 -18.28 2.00
C THR A 153 3.78 -17.60 2.45
N SER A 154 2.82 -17.50 1.52
CA SER A 154 1.43 -17.26 1.84
C SER A 154 1.10 -18.27 2.92
N PRO A 155 0.57 -17.82 4.06
CA PRO A 155 0.31 -18.71 5.17
C PRO A 155 -0.54 -19.88 4.67
N ALA A 156 -0.12 -21.11 4.98
CA ALA A 156 -0.86 -22.29 4.56
C ALA A 156 -2.32 -22.17 5.03
N ILE A 157 -3.27 -22.64 4.23
CA ILE A 157 -4.69 -22.63 4.61
C ILE A 157 -4.83 -23.31 5.98
N GLY A 158 -5.19 -22.53 7.00
CA GLY A 158 -5.23 -22.97 8.41
C GLY A 158 -4.19 -22.33 9.34
N SER A 159 -3.34 -21.42 8.88
CA SER A 159 -2.42 -20.67 9.74
C SER A 159 -3.18 -19.68 10.65
N SER A 160 -3.00 -19.79 11.96
CA SER A 160 -3.50 -18.82 12.93
C SER A 160 -2.45 -17.72 13.17
N PHE A 161 -2.85 -16.47 13.01
CA PHE A 161 -2.03 -15.32 13.39
C PHE A 161 -2.32 -14.93 14.84
N GLY A 162 -1.29 -15.00 15.69
CA GLY A 162 -1.31 -14.34 16.99
C GLY A 162 -1.82 -15.15 18.19
N ALA A 163 -2.06 -16.46 18.08
CA ALA A 163 -2.25 -17.29 19.27
C ALA A 163 -0.94 -18.00 19.62
N VAL A 164 -0.18 -17.43 20.56
CA VAL A 164 0.85 -18.19 21.29
C VAL A 164 0.13 -19.28 22.06
N GLU A 165 0.22 -20.53 21.60
CA GLU A 165 -0.04 -21.68 22.46
C GLU A 165 1.25 -22.00 23.22
N THR A 166 1.42 -21.31 24.36
CA THR A 166 2.46 -21.63 25.33
C THR A 166 2.14 -22.98 25.96
N ASN A 167 2.70 -24.04 25.38
CA ASN A 167 2.84 -25.33 26.06
C ASN A 167 3.94 -25.19 27.13
N GLY A 168 3.54 -24.91 28.37
CA GLY A 168 4.45 -25.00 29.51
C GLY A 168 3.93 -24.34 30.78
N GLY A 169 3.40 -25.16 31.69
CA GLY A 169 3.35 -24.88 33.13
C GLY A 169 2.16 -24.06 33.61
N ASP A 170 1.19 -24.77 34.20
CA ASP A 170 0.30 -24.22 35.24
C ASP A 170 1.15 -23.58 36.37
N PRO A 171 0.81 -22.40 36.89
CA PRO A 171 -0.30 -22.29 37.84
C PRO A 171 -1.24 -21.11 37.62
N ASP A 172 -2.54 -21.41 37.69
CA ASP A 172 -3.59 -20.61 38.32
C ASP A 172 -3.65 -19.11 37.97
N VAL A 173 -4.36 -18.76 36.90
CA VAL A 173 -5.17 -17.53 36.86
C VAL A 173 -6.51 -17.83 36.21
N GLU A 174 -7.56 -17.80 37.04
CA GLU A 174 -8.95 -17.88 36.63
C GLU A 174 -9.33 -16.74 35.68
N GLU A 175 -9.64 -17.07 34.43
CA GLU A 175 -10.63 -16.33 33.66
C GLU A 175 -11.29 -17.29 32.66
N ASN A 176 -12.60 -17.07 32.40
CA ASN A 176 -13.51 -17.79 31.49
C ASN A 176 -14.54 -18.73 32.14
N THR A 177 -15.43 -18.18 32.97
CA THR A 177 -16.69 -18.83 33.37
C THR A 177 -17.75 -18.94 32.25
N GLU A 178 -17.56 -18.31 31.08
CA GLU A 178 -18.56 -18.32 30.00
C GLU A 178 -18.32 -19.39 28.92
N GLU A 179 -17.07 -19.64 28.52
CA GLU A 179 -16.75 -20.67 27.51
C GLU A 179 -17.06 -22.08 28.02
N ASP A 180 -16.80 -22.37 29.30
CA ASP A 180 -17.04 -23.67 29.90
C ASP A 180 -18.53 -24.00 30.02
N GLY A 181 -19.36 -22.98 30.29
CA GLY A 181 -20.81 -23.11 30.30
C GLY A 181 -21.36 -23.47 28.92
N LEU A 182 -20.86 -22.80 27.87
CA LEU A 182 -21.29 -23.05 26.50
C LEU A 182 -20.84 -24.43 26.00
N ARG A 183 -19.60 -24.83 26.29
CA ARG A 183 -19.08 -26.17 25.95
C ARG A 183 -19.87 -27.28 26.64
N ARG A 184 -20.17 -27.12 27.94
CA ARG A 184 -21.02 -28.09 28.67
C ARG A 184 -22.44 -28.14 28.13
N MET A 185 -23.04 -27.00 27.79
CA MET A 185 -24.37 -26.94 27.19
C MET A 185 -24.39 -27.64 25.82
N LEU A 186 -23.40 -27.37 24.96
CA LEU A 186 -23.27 -28.00 23.64
C LEU A 186 -23.08 -29.52 23.75
N LEU A 187 -22.26 -29.99 24.70
CA LEU A 187 -22.07 -31.42 24.95
C LEU A 187 -23.37 -32.10 25.44
N LEU A 188 -24.14 -31.43 26.30
CA LEU A 188 -25.37 -31.98 26.86
C LEU A 188 -26.49 -32.04 25.80
N VAL A 189 -26.60 -31.02 24.95
CA VAL A 189 -27.53 -31.01 23.80
C VAL A 189 -27.13 -32.06 22.75
N GLY A 190 -25.83 -32.20 22.47
CA GLY A 190 -25.31 -33.22 21.56
C GLY A 190 -25.60 -34.65 22.07
N ALA A 191 -25.37 -34.90 23.35
CA ALA A 191 -25.64 -36.22 23.94
C ALA A 191 -27.14 -36.56 23.95
N GLY A 192 -28.00 -35.58 24.30
CA GLY A 192 -29.44 -35.77 24.31
C GLY A 192 -30.03 -36.06 22.93
N SER A 193 -29.58 -35.33 21.90
CA SER A 193 -30.04 -35.56 20.52
C SER A 193 -29.57 -36.92 19.97
N GLY A 194 -28.34 -37.34 20.27
CA GLY A 194 -27.81 -38.64 19.87
C GLY A 194 -28.60 -39.82 20.45
N LEU A 195 -28.90 -39.77 21.76
CA LEU A 195 -29.70 -40.80 22.42
C LEU A 195 -31.14 -40.83 21.90
N GLY A 196 -31.74 -39.66 21.65
CA GLY A 196 -33.08 -39.56 21.07
C GLY A 196 -33.17 -40.17 19.67
N ALA A 197 -32.17 -39.91 18.82
CA ALA A 197 -32.10 -40.49 17.48
C ALA A 197 -31.94 -42.02 17.52
N ALA A 198 -31.07 -42.54 18.39
CA ALA A 198 -30.92 -43.98 18.58
C ALA A 198 -32.20 -44.64 19.09
N GLY A 199 -32.92 -44.00 20.02
CA GLY A 199 -34.22 -44.47 20.51
C GLY A 199 -35.27 -44.55 19.41
N LEU A 200 -35.38 -43.50 18.58
CA LEU A 200 -36.28 -43.49 17.42
C LEU A 200 -35.91 -44.57 16.40
N LEU A 201 -34.61 -44.78 16.15
CA LEU A 201 -34.13 -45.83 15.26
C LEU A 201 -34.54 -47.22 15.76
N VAL A 202 -34.38 -47.49 17.05
CA VAL A 202 -34.80 -48.76 17.67
C VAL A 202 -36.31 -48.95 17.58
N LEU A 203 -37.10 -47.90 17.84
CA LEU A 203 -38.57 -47.96 17.70
C LEU A 203 -39.01 -48.23 16.25
N LEU A 204 -38.32 -47.65 15.27
CA LEU A 204 -38.59 -47.91 13.85
C LEU A 204 -38.25 -49.35 13.45
N LEU A 205 -37.18 -49.92 14.01
CA LEU A 205 -36.80 -51.31 13.79
C LEU A 205 -37.78 -52.29 14.47
N MET A 206 -38.25 -51.98 15.67
CA MET A 206 -39.25 -52.79 16.38
C MET A 206 -40.64 -52.73 15.74
N ARG A 207 -41.01 -51.62 15.09
CA ARG A 207 -42.30 -51.47 14.40
C ARG A 207 -42.40 -52.28 13.09
N ARG A 208 -41.27 -52.75 12.55
CA ARG A 208 -41.21 -53.52 11.28
C ARG A 208 -41.16 -55.05 11.48
N SER A 209 -41.32 -55.53 12.72
CA SER A 209 -41.61 -56.92 13.05
C SER A 209 -43.05 -57.09 13.50
#